data_AF-A0A3B9BYC4-F1
#
_entry.id   AF-A0A3B9BYC4-F1
#
_cell.length_a   1.000
_cell.length_b   1.000
_cell.length_c   1.000
_cell.angle_alpha   90.00
_cell.angle_beta   90.00
_cell.angle_gamma   90.00
#
_symmetry.space_group_name_H-M   'P 1'
#
loop_
_entity.id
_entity.type
_entity.pdbx_description
1 polymer ?
#
loop_
_entity_poly.entity_id
_entity_poly.type
_entity_poly.pdbx_seq_one_letter_code
_entity_poly.pdbx_strand_id
1 'polypeptide(L)' 'TRPAEWRGIKVPDVLLSAHFKNIEEWRQEEALKRTEERRPDLLR' A
#
# COMPACT_ATOMS: atom_id res chain seq x y z
N THR A 1 1.09 11.87 1.19
CA THR A 1 0.95 13.32 1.41
C THR A 1 1.05 13.59 2.89
N ARG A 2 1.49 14.78 3.33
CA ARG A 2 1.46 15.14 4.76
C ARG A 2 0.01 15.49 5.15
N PRO A 3 -0.44 15.27 6.40
CA PRO A 3 0.27 14.75 7.59
C PRO A 3 0.37 13.22 7.66
N ALA A 4 1.27 12.69 8.49
CA ALA A 4 1.45 11.23 8.68
C ALA A 4 0.29 10.55 9.42
N GLU A 5 -0.51 11.32 10.14
CA GLU A 5 -1.77 10.87 10.74
C GLU A 5 -2.86 11.87 10.39
N TRP A 6 -3.99 11.36 9.91
CA TRP A 6 -5.13 12.19 9.55
C TRP A 6 -6.42 11.51 9.98
N ARG A 7 -7.23 12.22 10.79
CA ARG A 7 -8.50 11.70 11.35
C ARG A 7 -8.37 10.33 12.05
N GLY A 8 -7.25 10.11 12.76
CA GLY A 8 -6.95 8.84 13.44
C GLY A 8 -6.45 7.72 12.52
N ILE A 9 -6.32 7.98 11.22
CA ILE A 9 -5.73 7.04 10.25
C ILE A 9 -4.26 7.37 10.10
N LYS A 10 -3.40 6.41 10.44
CA LYS A 10 -1.95 6.52 10.31
C LYS A 10 -1.48 6.01 8.96
N VAL A 11 -0.50 6.70 8.38
CA VAL A 11 0.23 6.22 7.21
C VAL A 11 1.04 4.98 7.63
N PRO A 12 1.03 3.89 6.83
CA PRO A 12 1.82 2.70 7.11
C PRO A 12 3.30 3.02 7.34
N ASP A 13 3.88 2.45 8.40
CA ASP A 13 5.28 2.71 8.79
C ASP A 13 6.27 2.36 7.67
N VAL A 14 5.94 1.37 6.83
CA VAL A 14 6.74 0.98 5.66
C VAL A 14 6.94 2.17 4.71
N LEU A 15 5.93 3.02 4.53
CA LEU A 15 6.00 4.20 3.67
C LEU A 15 6.77 5.37 4.30
N LEU A 16 6.98 5.34 5.63
CA LEU A 16 7.75 6.33 6.38
C LEU A 16 9.23 5.92 6.53
N SER A 17 9.53 4.63 6.34
CA SER A 17 10.85 4.05 6.60
C SER A 17 11.96 4.43 5.61
N ALA A 18 11.63 5.11 4.51
CA ALA A 18 12.55 5.44 3.40
C ALA A 18 13.27 4.24 2.75
N HIS A 19 12.85 3.01 3.06
CA HIS A 19 13.38 1.79 2.44
C HIS A 19 12.68 1.51 1.12
N PHE A 20 13.28 1.96 0.01
CA PHE A 20 12.69 1.85 -1.33
C PHE A 20 12.26 0.43 -1.71
N LYS A 21 13.07 -0.59 -1.39
CA LYS A 21 12.75 -2.00 -1.68
C LYS A 21 11.47 -2.45 -0.96
N ASN A 22 11.37 -2.18 0.34
CA ASN A 22 10.20 -2.56 1.13
C ASN A 22 8.94 -1.80 0.70
N ILE A 23 9.10 -0.54 0.27
CA ILE A 23 7.98 0.26 -0.27
C ILE A 23 7.48 -0.34 -1.58
N GLU A 24 8.38 -0.79 -2.44
CA GLU A 24 8.01 -1.42 -3.71
C GLU A 24 7.29 -2.75 -3.49
N GLU A 25 7.84 -3.62 -2.64
CA GLU A 25 7.20 -4.89 -2.25
C GLU A 25 5.81 -4.65 -1.66
N TRP A 26 5.69 -3.72 -0.70
CA TRP A 26 4.40 -3.36 -0.09
C TRP A 26 3.40 -2.83 -1.13
N ARG A 27 3.83 -2.00 -2.08
CA ARG A 27 2.96 -1.48 -3.14
C ARG A 27 2.48 -2.58 -4.08
N GLN A 28 3.33 -3.53 -4.42
CA GLN A 28 2.97 -4.66 -5.27
C GLN A 28 1.94 -5.56 -4.58
N GLU A 29 2.18 -5.92 -3.32
CA GLU A 29 1.25 -6.72 -2.53
C GLU A 29 -0.12 -6.06 -2.39
N GLU A 30 -0.16 -4.76 -2.04
CA GLU A 30 -1.42 -4.03 -1.89
C GLU A 30 -2.14 -3.84 -3.24
N ALA A 31 -1.40 -3.70 -4.34
CA ALA A 31 -1.99 -3.68 -5.67
C ALA A 31 -2.64 -5.03 -6.04
N LEU A 32 -1.97 -6.15 -5.75
CA LEU A 32 -2.49 -7.49 -5.99
C LEU A 32 -3.74 -7.76 -5.15
N LYS A 33 -3.68 -7.51 -3.83
CA LYS A 33 -4.86 -7.66 -2.94
C LYS A 33 -6.04 -6.82 -3.42
N ARG A 34 -5.81 -5.55 -3.76
CA ARG A 34 -6.87 -4.67 -4.25
C ARG A 34 -7.46 -5.14 -5.58
N THR A 35 -6.62 -5.73 -6.44
CA THR A 35 -7.05 -6.31 -7.71
C THR A 35 -7.88 -7.56 -7.45
N GLU A 36 -7.45 -8.46 -6.58
CA GLU A 36 -8.21 -9.65 -6.19
C GLU A 36 -9.58 -9.31 -5.58
N GLU A 37 -9.63 -8.31 -4.69
CA GLU A 37 -10.88 -7.90 -4.03
C GLU A 37 -11.87 -7.22 -4.97
N ARG A 38 -11.39 -6.38 -5.91
CA ARG A 38 -12.26 -5.50 -6.72
C ARG A 38 -12.46 -5.99 -8.16
N ARG A 39 -11.43 -6.61 -8.72
CA ARG A 39 -11.32 -7.01 -10.12
C ARG A 39 -10.54 -8.33 -10.24
N PRO A 40 -11.04 -9.42 -9.62
CA PRO A 40 -10.39 -10.72 -9.72
C PRO A 40 -10.30 -11.23 -11.17
N ASP A 41 -11.11 -10.66 -12.07
CA ASP A 41 -11.07 -10.90 -13.52
C ASP A 41 -9.75 -10.47 -14.19
N LEU A 42 -9.00 -9.53 -13.60
CA LEU A 42 -7.72 -9.06 -14.15
C LEU A 42 -6.52 -9.97 -13.80
N LEU A 43 -6.70 -10.92 -12.87
CA LEU A 43 -5.66 -11.87 -12.44
C LEU A 43 -5.74 -13.22 -13.16
N ARG A 44 -6.64 -13.34 -14.14
CA ARG A 44 -6.93 -14.59 -14.85
C ARG A 44 -6.10 -14.76 -16.12
#